data_AF-A0A926VIR1-F1
#
_entry.id   AF-A0A926VIR1-F1
#
_cell.length_a   1.000
_cell.length_b   1.000
_cell.length_c   1.000
_cell.angle_alpha   90.00
_cell.angle_beta   90.00
_cell.angle_gamma   90.00
#
_symmetry.space_group_name_H-M   'P 1'
#
loop_
_entity.id
_entity.type
_entity.pdbx_description
1 polymer ?
#
loop_
_entity_poly.entity_id
_entity_poly.type
_entity_poly.pdbx_seq_one_letter_code
_entity_poly.pdbx_strand_id
1 'polypeptide(L)'
;MSTANDILESDYANAQLDAGEKARLEELEAVIEQGLQTFYEVGKALDEIREKKLYRETHKTFDAYCRDKWGIARRTAYQFIDAAHVMENLCAIAHKIPTKENQVRPLKGLPSELQIQIWQEAVESAPNGIPTGAAVQRLVDRRVSSRTTRRTSGDASEELGQLRLENQRLKEQLRQRDLDRERRAAEVAAELERLREENRQLKAELRQRDIDWERRLAYEREKIREELRAEIREEVKAEYEGQINTLTAQVSSLTQQLAEMTAKYEAVLARLEAIEGKK
;
A
#
# COMPACT_ATOMS: atom_id res chain seq x y z
N MET A 1 -14.42 -33.23 13.78
CA MET A 1 -14.38 -31.95 13.05
C MET A 1 -13.00 -31.82 12.43
N SER A 2 -12.87 -32.06 11.12
CA SER A 2 -11.70 -31.64 10.35
C SER A 2 -12.10 -30.35 9.65
N THR A 3 -11.35 -29.28 9.87
CA THR A 3 -11.61 -27.96 9.28
C THR A 3 -10.80 -27.82 7.99
N ALA A 4 -11.49 -27.41 6.93
CA ALA A 4 -11.15 -26.78 5.64
C ALA A 4 -9.72 -26.79 5.04
N ASN A 5 -8.64 -27.00 5.80
CA ASN A 5 -7.26 -27.04 5.30
C ASN A 5 -6.78 -28.46 4.96
N ASP A 6 -7.33 -29.50 5.61
CA ASP A 6 -7.08 -30.91 5.23
C ASP A 6 -7.67 -31.23 3.84
N ILE A 7 -8.71 -30.49 3.44
CA ILE A 7 -9.44 -30.65 2.19
C ILE A 7 -8.70 -30.02 0.99
N LEU A 8 -7.75 -29.10 1.22
CA LEU A 8 -6.99 -28.44 0.14
C LEU A 8 -5.57 -29.01 -0.08
N GLU A 9 -5.01 -29.73 0.89
CA GLU A 9 -3.78 -30.51 0.69
C GLU A 9 -4.02 -31.80 -0.12
N SER A 10 -5.28 -32.27 -0.08
CA SER A 10 -5.86 -33.38 -0.85
C SER A 10 -5.84 -33.16 -2.37
N ASP A 11 -5.87 -31.92 -2.86
CA ASP A 11 -6.04 -31.64 -4.30
C ASP A 11 -4.71 -31.40 -5.06
N TYR A 12 -3.60 -31.16 -4.35
CA TYR A 12 -2.26 -31.22 -4.95
C TYR A 12 -1.61 -32.60 -4.83
N ALA A 13 -2.18 -33.50 -4.02
CA ALA A 13 -1.69 -34.86 -3.79
C ALA A 13 -2.04 -35.87 -4.92
N ASN A 14 -2.73 -35.46 -5.99
CA ASN A 14 -3.24 -36.36 -7.04
C ASN A 14 -3.18 -35.79 -8.47
N ALA A 15 -2.38 -34.77 -8.75
CA ALA A 15 -2.09 -34.40 -10.13
C ALA A 15 -1.06 -35.38 -10.73
N GLN A 16 -1.41 -36.05 -11.84
CA GLN A 16 -0.45 -36.87 -12.57
C GLN A 16 0.61 -35.96 -13.21
N LEU A 17 1.88 -36.16 -12.86
CA LEU A 17 3.03 -35.60 -13.58
C LEU A 17 2.89 -35.92 -15.09
N ASP A 18 3.09 -34.91 -15.94
CA ASP A 18 3.11 -35.07 -17.40
C ASP A 18 4.26 -36.03 -17.80
N ALA A 19 4.14 -36.66 -18.98
CA ALA A 19 5.14 -37.59 -19.50
C ALA A 19 6.54 -36.96 -19.60
N GLY A 20 6.62 -35.65 -19.89
CA GLY A 20 7.89 -34.91 -19.88
C GLY A 20 8.47 -34.72 -18.48
N GLU A 21 7.62 -34.54 -17.47
CA GLU A 21 8.03 -34.33 -16.08
C GLU A 21 8.46 -35.65 -15.42
N LYS A 22 7.79 -36.76 -15.73
CA LYS A 22 8.18 -38.11 -15.29
C LYS A 22 9.49 -38.57 -15.91
N ALA A 23 9.67 -38.38 -17.22
CA ALA A 23 10.92 -38.73 -17.90
C ALA A 23 12.10 -37.92 -17.36
N ARG A 24 11.87 -36.64 -17.03
CA ARG A 24 12.90 -35.81 -16.42
C ARG A 24 13.21 -36.24 -14.98
N LEU A 25 12.21 -36.70 -14.23
CA LEU A 25 12.40 -37.26 -12.89
C LEU A 25 13.24 -38.54 -12.94
N GLU A 26 12.93 -39.46 -13.85
CA GLU A 26 13.66 -40.74 -14.02
C GLU A 26 15.11 -40.54 -14.48
N GLU A 27 15.38 -39.58 -15.38
CA GLU A 27 16.76 -39.21 -15.75
C GLU A 27 17.57 -38.72 -14.54
N LEU A 28 16.94 -37.93 -13.67
CA LEU A 28 17.61 -37.36 -12.50
C LEU A 28 17.79 -38.40 -11.40
N GLU A 29 16.86 -39.36 -11.24
CA GLU A 29 16.98 -40.47 -10.31
C GLU A 29 18.09 -41.47 -10.72
N ALA A 30 18.27 -41.72 -12.01
CA ALA A 30 19.38 -42.53 -12.54
C ALA A 30 20.77 -41.88 -12.34
N VAL A 31 20.84 -40.54 -12.45
CA VAL A 31 22.05 -39.77 -12.12
C VAL A 31 22.36 -39.84 -10.62
N ILE A 32 21.35 -39.91 -9.77
CA ILE A 32 21.53 -40.04 -8.32
C ILE A 32 21.97 -41.46 -7.92
N GLU A 33 21.47 -42.49 -8.61
CA GLU A 33 21.91 -43.89 -8.42
C GLU A 33 23.39 -44.07 -8.82
N GLN A 34 23.88 -43.35 -9.83
CA GLN A 34 25.31 -43.27 -10.18
C GLN A 34 26.11 -42.35 -9.24
N GLY A 35 25.53 -41.24 -8.78
CA GLY A 35 26.17 -40.21 -7.92
C GLY A 35 26.36 -40.61 -6.45
N LEU A 36 25.73 -41.71 -6.00
CA LEU A 36 26.03 -42.34 -4.70
C LEU A 36 27.52 -42.71 -4.51
N GLN A 37 28.33 -42.69 -5.59
CA GLN A 37 29.78 -42.83 -5.57
C GLN A 37 30.60 -41.53 -5.38
N THR A 38 30.01 -40.33 -5.50
CA THR A 38 30.66 -39.06 -5.17
C THR A 38 29.73 -38.14 -4.39
N PHE A 39 29.92 -38.08 -3.06
CA PHE A 39 29.20 -37.20 -2.14
C PHE A 39 29.09 -35.73 -2.58
N TYR A 40 30.00 -35.27 -3.44
CA TYR A 40 29.98 -33.96 -4.08
C TYR A 40 28.74 -33.74 -4.98
N GLU A 41 28.43 -34.69 -5.86
CA GLU A 41 27.31 -34.58 -6.80
C GLU A 41 25.98 -34.65 -6.06
N VAL A 42 25.89 -35.56 -5.08
CA VAL A 42 24.74 -35.67 -4.17
C VAL A 42 24.54 -34.37 -3.39
N GLY A 43 25.60 -33.81 -2.82
CA GLY A 43 25.54 -32.55 -2.08
C GLY A 43 25.09 -31.37 -2.96
N LYS A 44 25.59 -31.28 -4.19
CA LYS A 44 25.21 -30.23 -5.15
C LYS A 44 23.75 -30.36 -5.59
N ALA A 45 23.29 -31.57 -5.88
CA ALA A 45 21.90 -31.83 -6.24
C ALA A 45 20.94 -31.52 -5.08
N LEU A 46 21.30 -31.93 -3.86
CA LEU A 46 20.54 -31.60 -2.65
C LEU A 46 20.47 -30.09 -2.38
N ASP A 47 21.57 -29.36 -2.64
CA ASP A 47 21.60 -27.91 -2.50
C ASP A 47 20.69 -27.22 -3.53
N GLU A 48 20.77 -27.65 -4.80
CA GLU A 48 19.91 -27.10 -5.86
C GLU A 48 18.42 -27.36 -5.59
N ILE A 49 18.06 -28.58 -5.14
CA ILE A 49 16.69 -28.92 -4.74
C ILE A 49 16.23 -28.03 -3.57
N ARG A 50 17.12 -27.75 -2.62
CA ARG A 50 16.82 -26.91 -1.45
C ARG A 50 16.63 -25.45 -1.82
N GLU A 51 17.57 -24.86 -2.54
CA GLU A 51 17.57 -23.44 -2.94
C GLU A 51 16.39 -23.13 -3.88
N LYS A 52 16.14 -23.98 -4.87
CA LYS A 52 14.99 -23.84 -5.79
C LYS A 52 13.68 -24.36 -5.20
N LYS A 53 13.71 -24.92 -3.98
CA LYS A 53 12.55 -25.50 -3.28
C LYS A 53 11.77 -26.51 -4.12
N LEU A 54 12.46 -27.35 -4.90
CA LEU A 54 11.85 -28.32 -5.81
C LEU A 54 11.11 -29.44 -5.06
N TYR A 55 11.38 -29.61 -3.76
CA TYR A 55 10.69 -30.55 -2.89
C TYR A 55 9.24 -30.12 -2.51
N ARG A 56 8.85 -28.88 -2.82
CA ARG A 56 7.58 -28.26 -2.37
C ARG A 56 6.30 -28.93 -2.89
N GLU A 57 6.40 -29.66 -4.00
CA GLU A 57 5.26 -30.36 -4.59
C GLU A 57 4.79 -31.54 -3.73
N THR A 58 5.72 -32.21 -3.06
CA THR A 58 5.44 -33.42 -2.28
C THR A 58 5.63 -33.24 -0.78
N HIS A 59 6.46 -32.28 -0.33
CA HIS A 59 6.80 -32.10 1.08
C HIS A 59 6.87 -30.62 1.49
N LYS A 60 6.38 -30.30 2.70
CA LYS A 60 6.40 -28.94 3.27
C LYS A 60 7.81 -28.47 3.64
N THR A 61 8.70 -29.40 3.97
CA THR A 61 10.06 -29.09 4.41
C THR A 61 11.06 -29.97 3.69
N PHE A 62 12.25 -29.40 3.44
CA PHE A 62 13.38 -30.13 2.88
C PHE A 62 13.76 -31.33 3.75
N ASP A 63 13.64 -31.18 5.07
CA ASP A 63 13.93 -32.23 6.04
C ASP A 63 13.02 -33.45 5.88
N ALA A 64 11.72 -33.23 5.64
CA ALA A 64 10.75 -34.30 5.39
C ALA A 64 11.03 -34.98 4.05
N TYR A 65 11.30 -34.19 3.00
CA TYR A 65 11.70 -34.70 1.69
C TYR A 65 12.93 -35.61 1.76
N CYS A 66 14.00 -35.17 2.43
CA CYS A 66 15.23 -35.95 2.58
C CYS A 66 15.01 -37.26 3.34
N ARG A 67 14.11 -37.25 4.33
CA ARG A 67 13.79 -38.43 5.13
C ARG A 67 12.94 -39.43 4.36
N ASP A 68 11.87 -38.95 3.72
CA ASP A 68 10.83 -39.82 3.16
C ASP A 68 11.23 -40.37 1.79
N LYS A 69 11.99 -39.60 0.99
CA LYS A 69 12.47 -40.04 -0.33
C LYS A 69 13.81 -40.76 -0.29
N TRP A 70 14.74 -40.29 0.55
CA TRP A 70 16.12 -40.78 0.53
C TRP A 70 16.51 -41.57 1.78
N GLY A 71 15.67 -41.59 2.82
CA GLY A 71 16.02 -42.21 4.10
C GLY A 71 17.15 -41.48 4.85
N ILE A 72 17.50 -40.25 4.44
CA ILE A 72 18.63 -39.51 4.97
C ILE A 72 18.15 -38.54 6.05
N ALA A 73 18.81 -38.57 7.20
CA ALA A 73 18.55 -37.60 8.27
C ALA A 73 18.96 -36.18 7.82
N ARG A 74 18.19 -35.16 8.26
CA ARG A 74 18.50 -33.74 8.04
C ARG A 74 19.99 -33.43 8.15
N ARG A 75 20.61 -33.82 9.27
CA ARG A 75 22.02 -33.54 9.55
C ARG A 75 22.94 -34.03 8.43
N THR A 76 22.69 -35.23 7.91
CA THR A 76 23.50 -35.85 6.86
C THR A 76 23.27 -35.16 5.51
N ALA A 77 22.04 -34.75 5.20
CA ALA A 77 21.75 -33.97 3.98
C ALA A 77 22.50 -32.63 3.98
N TYR A 78 22.45 -31.88 5.09
CA TYR A 78 23.20 -30.63 5.22
C TYR A 78 24.72 -30.85 5.21
N GLN A 79 25.22 -31.95 5.79
CA GLN A 79 26.64 -32.31 5.71
C GLN A 79 27.12 -32.52 4.27
N PHE A 80 26.32 -33.17 3.43
CA PHE A 80 26.66 -33.32 2.01
C PHE A 80 26.67 -31.99 1.27
N ILE A 81 25.69 -31.12 1.53
CA ILE A 81 25.65 -29.76 0.96
C ILE A 81 26.90 -28.97 1.38
N ASP A 82 27.20 -28.92 2.67
CA ASP A 82 28.37 -28.22 3.20
C ASP A 82 29.68 -28.76 2.60
N ALA A 83 29.80 -30.08 2.50
CA ALA A 83 30.95 -30.74 1.91
C ALA A 83 31.09 -30.43 0.41
N ALA A 84 29.98 -30.26 -0.30
CA ALA A 84 29.99 -29.89 -1.71
C ALA A 84 30.52 -28.47 -1.94
N HIS A 85 30.15 -27.51 -1.09
CA HIS A 85 30.68 -26.14 -1.17
C HIS A 85 32.20 -26.09 -0.91
N VAL A 86 32.68 -26.84 0.09
CA VAL A 86 34.13 -26.94 0.35
C VAL A 86 34.85 -27.62 -0.81
N MET A 87 34.25 -28.67 -1.37
CA MET A 87 34.79 -29.37 -2.53
C MET A 87 34.89 -28.46 -3.76
N GLU A 88 33.87 -27.64 -4.04
CA GLU A 88 33.87 -26.70 -5.16
C GLU A 88 35.06 -25.72 -5.08
N ASN A 89 35.32 -25.21 -3.89
CA ASN A 89 36.48 -24.35 -3.63
C ASN A 89 37.82 -25.11 -3.79
N LEU A 90 37.90 -26.38 -3.39
CA LEU A 90 39.12 -27.19 -3.53
C LEU A 90 39.35 -27.68 -4.97
N CYS A 91 38.31 -28.08 -5.70
CA CYS A 91 38.40 -28.53 -7.09
C CYS A 91 38.93 -27.46 -8.04
N ALA A 92 38.73 -26.18 -7.71
CA ALA A 92 39.24 -25.07 -8.52
C ALA A 92 40.78 -25.01 -8.57
N ILE A 93 41.48 -25.52 -7.53
CA ILE A 93 42.93 -25.26 -7.32
C ILE A 93 43.73 -26.51 -6.91
N ALA A 94 43.12 -27.51 -6.29
CA ALA A 94 43.83 -28.65 -5.73
C ALA A 94 44.20 -29.71 -6.77
N HIS A 95 45.47 -30.11 -6.80
CA HIS A 95 45.99 -31.16 -7.68
C HIS A 95 45.47 -32.57 -7.33
N LYS A 96 45.07 -32.79 -6.07
CA LYS A 96 44.44 -34.03 -5.60
C LYS A 96 43.11 -33.71 -4.92
N ILE A 97 42.04 -34.25 -5.50
CA ILE A 97 40.66 -34.00 -5.08
C ILE A 97 40.33 -34.90 -3.87
N PRO A 98 39.67 -34.36 -2.82
CA PRO A 98 39.16 -35.18 -1.73
C PRO A 98 38.26 -36.31 -2.25
N THR A 99 38.37 -37.49 -1.66
CA THR A 99 37.61 -38.69 -2.07
C THR A 99 36.49 -39.03 -1.10
N LYS A 100 36.51 -38.49 0.12
CA LYS A 100 35.50 -38.78 1.16
C LYS A 100 35.03 -37.49 1.85
N GLU A 101 33.74 -37.44 2.20
CA GLU A 101 33.12 -36.32 2.93
C GLU A 101 33.87 -35.99 4.23
N ASN A 102 34.34 -37.02 4.94
CA ASN A 102 35.02 -36.85 6.22
C ASN A 102 36.35 -36.08 6.12
N GLN A 103 36.93 -35.96 4.93
CA GLN A 103 38.16 -35.21 4.68
C GLN A 103 37.90 -33.70 4.58
N VAL A 104 36.76 -33.31 4.02
CA VAL A 104 36.40 -31.91 3.79
C VAL A 104 35.58 -31.31 4.93
N ARG A 105 34.86 -32.14 5.69
CA ARG A 105 34.06 -31.72 6.84
C ARG A 105 34.80 -30.83 7.85
N PRO A 106 36.08 -31.10 8.22
CA PRO A 106 36.84 -30.23 9.13
C PRO A 106 37.07 -28.80 8.61
N LEU A 107 37.05 -28.61 7.29
CA LEU A 107 37.32 -27.32 6.65
C LEU A 107 36.09 -26.41 6.59
N LYS A 108 34.91 -26.95 6.94
CA LYS A 108 33.66 -26.21 6.95
C LYS A 108 33.77 -24.95 7.83
N GLY A 109 33.33 -23.81 7.28
CA GLY A 109 33.26 -22.53 8.01
C GLY A 109 34.58 -21.76 8.09
N LEU A 110 35.66 -22.30 7.53
CA LEU A 110 36.90 -21.54 7.35
C LEU A 110 36.83 -20.65 6.09
N PRO A 111 37.53 -19.51 6.05
CA PRO A 111 37.70 -18.72 4.82
C PRO A 111 38.24 -19.56 3.66
N SER A 112 37.77 -19.30 2.44
CA SER A 112 38.07 -20.11 1.25
C SER A 112 39.57 -20.32 1.02
N GLU A 113 40.39 -19.28 1.21
CA GLU A 113 41.85 -19.35 1.08
C GLU A 113 42.49 -20.29 2.11
N LEU A 114 42.00 -20.29 3.34
CA LEU A 114 42.51 -21.15 4.41
C LEU A 114 42.13 -22.61 4.20
N GLN A 115 40.96 -22.89 3.61
CA GLN A 115 40.58 -24.25 3.25
C GLN A 115 41.60 -24.86 2.28
N ILE A 116 42.02 -24.10 1.25
CA ILE A 116 42.99 -24.53 0.24
C ILE A 116 44.37 -24.77 0.86
N GLN A 117 44.86 -23.83 1.67
CA GLN A 117 46.18 -23.95 2.31
C GLN A 117 46.28 -25.17 3.23
N ILE A 118 45.25 -25.37 4.08
CA ILE A 118 45.21 -26.51 5.00
C ILE A 118 45.12 -27.82 4.22
N TRP A 119 44.36 -27.84 3.12
CA TRP A 119 44.25 -29.00 2.26
C TRP A 119 45.59 -29.37 1.60
N GLN A 120 46.30 -28.39 1.03
CA GLN A 120 47.63 -28.61 0.42
C GLN A 120 48.64 -29.16 1.44
N GLU A 121 48.72 -28.57 2.63
CA GLU A 121 49.59 -29.03 3.71
C GLU A 121 49.23 -30.45 4.17
N ALA A 122 47.94 -30.78 4.20
CA ALA A 122 47.47 -32.13 4.52
C ALA A 122 47.87 -33.15 3.45
N VAL A 123 47.80 -32.78 2.15
CA VAL A 123 48.20 -33.64 1.02
C VAL A 123 49.71 -33.90 1.05
N GLU A 124 50.53 -32.89 1.32
CA GLU A 124 51.99 -33.02 1.44
C GLU A 124 52.41 -33.89 2.63
N SER A 125 51.68 -33.79 3.75
CA SER A 125 51.95 -34.55 4.97
C SER A 125 51.48 -36.01 4.91
N ALA A 126 50.70 -36.40 3.89
CA ALA A 126 50.11 -37.73 3.80
C ALA A 126 51.05 -38.75 3.12
N PRO A 127 51.33 -39.92 3.73
CA PRO A 127 52.30 -40.90 3.21
C PRO A 127 51.91 -41.53 1.85
N ASN A 128 50.63 -41.48 1.48
CA ASN A 128 50.08 -41.92 0.21
C ASN A 128 49.51 -40.76 -0.64
N GLY A 129 49.72 -39.51 -0.20
CA GLY A 129 49.16 -38.31 -0.82
C GLY A 129 47.63 -38.21 -0.78
N ILE A 130 46.94 -39.01 0.05
CA ILE A 130 45.51 -38.89 0.35
C ILE A 130 45.36 -38.62 1.85
N PRO A 131 45.08 -37.37 2.28
CA PRO A 131 44.98 -37.05 3.69
C PRO A 131 43.77 -37.73 4.33
N THR A 132 43.91 -38.15 5.59
CA THR A 132 42.77 -38.64 6.39
C THR A 132 42.03 -37.47 7.02
N GLY A 133 40.71 -37.58 7.22
CA GLY A 133 39.92 -36.52 7.86
C GLY A 133 40.43 -36.11 9.25
N ALA A 134 40.99 -37.05 10.01
CA ALA A 134 41.64 -36.77 11.29
C ALA A 134 42.92 -35.93 11.15
N ALA A 135 43.70 -36.13 10.09
CA ALA A 135 44.89 -35.32 9.82
C ALA A 135 44.52 -33.89 9.45
N VAL A 136 43.50 -33.72 8.61
CA VAL A 136 42.95 -32.39 8.25
C VAL A 136 42.42 -31.69 9.50
N GLN A 137 41.64 -32.37 10.33
CA GLN A 137 41.12 -31.81 11.58
C GLN A 137 42.23 -31.31 12.51
N ARG A 138 43.31 -32.08 12.70
CA ARG A 138 44.46 -31.66 13.53
C ARG A 138 45.13 -30.39 13.00
N LEU A 139 45.24 -30.25 11.68
CA LEU A 139 45.81 -29.05 11.05
C LEU A 139 44.89 -27.84 11.21
N VAL A 140 43.58 -28.04 11.06
CA VAL A 140 42.57 -27.00 11.35
C VAL A 140 42.69 -26.55 12.80
N ASP A 141 42.67 -27.48 13.75
CA ASP A 141 42.73 -27.17 15.19
C ASP A 141 44.03 -26.41 15.52
N ARG A 142 45.17 -26.86 15.00
CA ARG A 142 46.47 -26.18 15.17
C ARG A 142 46.42 -24.73 14.68
N ARG A 143 45.90 -24.51 13.47
CA ARG A 143 45.91 -23.19 12.80
C ARG A 143 44.90 -22.23 13.44
N VAL A 144 43.76 -22.75 13.90
CA VAL A 144 42.77 -21.99 14.66
C VAL A 144 43.34 -21.61 16.02
N SER A 145 43.94 -22.54 16.77
CA SER A 145 44.56 -22.27 18.07
C SER A 145 45.73 -21.27 17.98
N SER A 146 46.58 -21.37 16.95
CA SER A 146 47.69 -20.43 16.74
C SER A 146 47.21 -19.03 16.35
N ARG A 147 46.11 -18.93 15.58
CA ARG A 147 45.57 -17.64 15.15
C ARG A 147 44.81 -16.95 16.28
N THR A 148 44.13 -17.73 17.12
CA THR A 148 43.51 -17.24 18.35
C THR A 148 44.60 -16.69 19.29
N THR A 149 45.65 -17.46 19.59
CA THR A 149 46.74 -17.00 20.46
C THR A 149 47.50 -15.77 19.92
N ARG A 150 47.64 -15.62 18.60
CA ARG A 150 48.32 -14.46 17.99
C ARG A 150 47.50 -13.17 18.00
N ARG A 151 46.16 -13.25 18.11
CA ARG A 151 45.24 -12.09 18.17
C ARG A 151 44.87 -11.69 19.60
N THR A 152 45.09 -12.53 20.62
CA THR A 152 44.32 -12.48 21.87
C THR A 152 44.76 -11.51 22.97
N SER A 153 45.81 -10.71 22.87
CA SER A 153 46.24 -9.96 24.08
C SER A 153 46.37 -8.43 23.97
N GLY A 154 46.74 -7.87 22.82
CA GLY A 154 46.96 -6.42 22.66
C GLY A 154 45.96 -5.74 21.73
N ASP A 155 46.10 -5.97 20.42
CA ASP A 155 45.34 -5.28 19.37
C ASP A 155 43.82 -5.42 19.49
N ALA A 156 43.33 -6.61 19.87
CA ALA A 156 41.88 -6.85 19.98
C ALA A 156 41.24 -6.03 21.11
N SER A 157 41.99 -5.66 22.16
CA SER A 157 41.49 -4.85 23.27
C SER A 157 41.40 -3.37 22.88
N GLU A 158 42.39 -2.87 22.15
CA GLU A 158 42.44 -1.49 21.66
C GLU A 158 41.39 -1.24 20.58
N GLU A 159 41.24 -2.15 19.62
CA GLU A 159 40.22 -2.10 18.57
C GLU A 159 38.80 -2.10 19.17
N LEU A 160 38.56 -2.92 20.21
CA LEU A 160 37.29 -2.94 20.93
C LEU A 160 37.02 -1.62 21.66
N GLY A 161 38.06 -0.97 22.20
CA GLY A 161 37.97 0.35 22.81
C GLY A 161 37.59 1.44 21.80
N GLN A 162 38.22 1.45 20.63
CA GLN A 162 37.92 2.38 19.54
C GLN A 162 36.49 2.20 19.03
N LEU A 163 36.07 0.96 18.78
CA LEU A 163 34.72 0.64 18.34
C LEU A 163 33.66 1.04 19.38
N ARG A 164 33.95 0.94 20.69
CA ARG A 164 33.02 1.41 21.73
C ARG A 164 32.83 2.92 21.68
N LEU A 165 33.93 3.67 21.52
CA LEU A 165 33.87 5.13 21.43
C LEU A 165 33.13 5.58 20.16
N GLU A 166 33.42 4.92 19.03
CA GLU A 166 32.72 5.18 17.76
C GLU A 166 31.24 4.85 17.85
N ASN A 167 30.87 3.72 18.45
CA ASN A 167 29.47 3.38 18.69
C ASN A 167 28.77 4.39 19.61
N GLN A 168 29.44 4.91 20.64
CA GLN A 168 28.88 5.97 21.48
C GLN A 168 28.66 7.26 20.68
N ARG A 169 29.64 7.66 19.85
CA ARG A 169 29.52 8.83 18.98
C ARG A 169 28.39 8.66 17.97
N LEU A 170 28.28 7.51 17.32
CA LEU A 170 27.23 7.20 16.35
C LEU A 170 25.85 7.22 17.01
N LYS A 171 25.72 6.65 18.22
CA LYS A 171 24.46 6.71 18.98
C LYS A 171 24.06 8.16 19.27
N GLU A 172 25.01 9.01 19.65
CA GLU A 172 24.72 10.41 19.91
C GLU A 172 24.33 11.15 18.62
N GLN A 173 25.03 10.90 17.50
CA GLN A 173 24.65 11.45 16.20
C GLN A 173 23.24 11.03 15.77
N LEU A 174 22.85 9.77 15.99
CA LEU A 174 21.49 9.30 15.71
C LEU A 174 20.47 10.04 16.56
N ARG A 175 20.71 10.18 17.88
CA ARG A 175 19.83 10.95 18.77
C ARG A 175 19.65 12.39 18.31
N GLN A 176 20.74 13.07 17.94
CA GLN A 176 20.67 14.46 17.46
C GLN A 176 19.87 14.54 16.15
N ARG A 177 20.09 13.61 15.22
CA ARG A 177 19.31 13.54 13.97
C ARG A 177 17.84 13.30 14.21
N ASP A 178 17.49 12.47 15.18
CA ASP A 178 16.10 12.18 15.52
C ASP A 178 15.44 13.40 16.20
N LEU A 179 16.14 14.09 17.09
CA LEU A 179 15.69 15.37 17.66
C LEU A 179 15.47 16.44 16.59
N ASP A 180 16.39 16.55 15.62
CA ASP A 180 16.24 17.50 14.51
C ASP A 180 15.07 17.15 13.59
N ARG A 181 14.82 15.86 13.36
CA ARG A 181 13.64 15.39 12.62
C ARG A 181 12.35 15.72 13.35
N GLU A 182 12.31 15.51 14.66
CA GLU A 182 11.16 15.86 15.51
C GLU A 182 10.91 17.37 15.53
N ARG A 183 11.96 18.19 15.63
CA ARG A 183 11.85 19.66 15.54
C ARG A 183 11.26 20.10 14.21
N ARG A 184 11.81 19.60 13.09
CA ARG A 184 11.28 19.91 11.75
C ARG A 184 9.84 19.43 11.59
N ALA A 185 9.50 18.25 12.12
CA ALA A 185 8.14 17.74 12.09
C ALA A 185 7.18 18.63 12.90
N ALA A 186 7.62 19.12 14.06
CA ALA A 186 6.84 20.05 14.88
C ALA A 186 6.67 21.43 14.20
N GLU A 187 7.70 21.94 13.52
CA GLU A 187 7.63 23.18 12.73
C GLU A 187 6.59 23.04 11.59
N VAL A 188 6.66 21.96 10.83
CA VAL A 188 5.69 21.67 9.75
C VAL A 188 4.28 21.50 10.32
N ALA A 189 4.11 20.84 11.47
CA ALA A 189 2.81 20.69 12.10
C ALA A 189 2.22 22.05 12.51
N ALA A 190 3.02 22.94 13.09
CA ALA A 190 2.58 24.29 13.46
C ALA A 190 2.22 25.12 12.23
N GLU A 191 2.97 25.01 11.13
CA GLU A 191 2.63 25.68 9.87
C GLU A 191 1.31 25.16 9.29
N LEU A 192 1.08 23.85 9.29
CA LEU A 192 -0.17 23.25 8.85
C LEU A 192 -1.37 23.69 9.70
N GLU A 193 -1.19 23.84 11.02
CA GLU A 193 -2.23 24.37 11.89
C GLU A 193 -2.60 25.82 11.56
N ARG A 194 -1.60 26.68 11.34
CA ARG A 194 -1.82 28.07 10.87
C ARG A 194 -2.58 28.11 9.55
N LEU A 195 -2.14 27.35 8.55
CA LEU A 195 -2.82 27.29 7.25
C LEU A 195 -4.25 26.75 7.36
N ARG A 196 -4.51 25.82 8.28
CA ARG A 196 -5.87 25.33 8.56
C ARG A 196 -6.74 26.39 9.21
N GLU A 197 -6.18 27.22 10.08
CA GLU A 197 -6.88 28.37 10.68
C GLU A 197 -7.23 29.42 9.63
N GLU A 198 -6.27 29.81 8.80
CA GLU A 198 -6.50 30.73 7.69
C GLU A 198 -7.58 30.20 6.73
N ASN A 199 -7.52 28.91 6.37
CA ASN A 199 -8.56 28.29 5.56
C ASN A 199 -9.94 28.29 6.24
N ARG A 200 -10.00 28.10 7.56
CA ARG A 200 -11.26 28.18 8.32
C ARG A 200 -11.82 29.60 8.30
N GLN A 201 -10.97 30.60 8.47
CA GLN A 201 -11.34 32.02 8.42
C GLN A 201 -11.85 32.41 7.03
N LEU A 202 -11.10 32.12 5.97
CA LEU A 202 -11.50 32.40 4.59
C LEU A 202 -12.84 31.73 4.24
N LYS A 203 -13.07 30.49 4.67
CA LYS A 203 -14.37 29.82 4.49
C LYS A 203 -15.50 30.46 5.29
N ALA A 204 -15.22 31.04 6.45
CA ALA A 204 -16.22 31.80 7.20
C ALA A 204 -16.53 33.13 6.51
N GLU A 205 -15.53 33.84 6.01
CA GLU A 205 -15.69 35.07 5.24
C GLU A 205 -16.50 34.86 3.96
N LEU A 206 -16.20 33.80 3.19
CA LEU A 206 -16.97 33.44 2.01
C LEU A 206 -18.45 33.18 2.35
N ARG A 207 -18.71 32.41 3.40
CA ARG A 207 -20.09 32.16 3.86
C ARG A 207 -20.81 33.44 4.29
N GLN A 208 -20.12 34.37 4.97
CA GLN A 208 -20.71 35.67 5.32
C GLN A 208 -21.03 36.48 4.07
N ARG A 209 -20.13 36.50 3.08
CA ARG A 209 -20.38 37.16 1.79
C ARG A 209 -21.59 36.56 1.10
N ASP A 210 -21.73 35.24 1.05
CA ASP A 210 -22.89 34.58 0.43
C ASP A 210 -24.20 34.99 1.14
N ILE A 211 -24.22 34.98 2.48
CA ILE A 211 -25.36 35.44 3.27
C ILE A 211 -25.69 36.91 2.99
N ASP A 212 -24.69 37.78 2.93
CA ASP A 212 -24.88 39.21 2.65
C ASP A 212 -25.38 39.44 1.23
N TRP A 213 -24.90 38.67 0.25
CA TRP A 213 -25.40 38.69 -1.12
C TRP A 213 -26.85 38.25 -1.20
N GLU A 214 -27.22 37.16 -0.53
CA GLU A 214 -28.61 36.69 -0.48
C GLU A 214 -29.53 37.72 0.17
N ARG A 215 -29.09 38.36 1.27
CA ARG A 215 -29.84 39.45 1.92
C ARG A 215 -30.06 40.63 0.99
N ARG A 216 -29.01 41.08 0.29
CA ARG A 216 -29.11 42.18 -0.70
C ARG A 216 -30.04 41.81 -1.84
N LEU A 217 -29.93 40.58 -2.36
CA LEU A 217 -30.80 40.10 -3.43
C LEU A 217 -32.26 39.99 -2.97
N ALA A 218 -32.51 39.55 -1.74
CA ALA A 218 -33.86 39.49 -1.17
C ALA A 218 -34.47 40.89 -1.04
N TYR A 219 -33.69 41.86 -0.54
CA TYR A 219 -34.10 43.25 -0.44
C TYR A 219 -34.42 43.87 -1.81
N GLU A 220 -33.54 43.70 -2.80
CA GLU A 220 -33.77 44.16 -4.18
C GLU A 220 -35.04 43.53 -4.78
N ARG A 221 -35.23 42.22 -4.60
CA ARG A 221 -36.44 41.51 -5.06
C ARG A 221 -37.71 42.02 -4.40
N GLU A 222 -37.67 42.32 -3.10
CA GLU A 222 -38.81 42.87 -2.38
C GLU A 222 -39.12 44.28 -2.85
N LYS A 223 -38.09 45.13 -2.98
CA LYS A 223 -38.22 46.49 -3.52
C LYS A 223 -38.87 46.49 -4.90
N ILE A 224 -38.37 45.68 -5.84
CA ILE A 224 -38.95 45.56 -7.20
C ILE A 224 -40.41 45.09 -7.13
N ARG A 225 -40.74 44.14 -6.24
CA ARG A 225 -42.13 43.68 -6.07
C ARG A 225 -43.03 44.78 -5.53
N GLU A 226 -42.55 45.61 -4.61
CA GLU A 226 -43.32 46.73 -4.07
C GLU A 226 -43.55 47.82 -5.12
N GLU A 227 -42.52 48.15 -5.90
CA GLU A 227 -42.60 49.09 -7.03
C GLU A 227 -43.62 48.60 -8.06
N LEU A 228 -43.51 47.35 -8.51
CA LEU A 228 -44.44 46.76 -9.47
C LEU A 228 -45.87 46.70 -8.92
N ARG A 229 -46.05 46.39 -7.62
CA ARG A 229 -47.37 46.42 -6.98
C ARG A 229 -47.96 47.82 -6.93
N ALA A 230 -47.13 48.85 -6.72
CA ALA A 230 -47.60 50.23 -6.75
C ALA A 230 -48.03 50.64 -8.16
N GLU A 231 -47.24 50.29 -9.18
CA GLU A 231 -47.55 50.55 -10.59
C GLU A 231 -48.88 49.89 -11.00
N ILE A 232 -49.04 48.58 -10.74
CA ILE A 232 -50.29 47.86 -11.04
C ILE A 232 -51.49 48.50 -10.31
N ARG A 233 -51.32 48.95 -9.06
CA ARG A 233 -52.40 49.62 -8.32
C ARG A 233 -52.82 50.93 -8.99
N GLU A 234 -51.87 51.73 -9.45
CA GLU A 234 -52.18 52.99 -10.15
C GLU A 234 -52.83 52.73 -11.51
N GLU A 235 -52.36 51.74 -12.28
CA GLU A 235 -52.98 51.35 -13.56
C GLU A 235 -54.44 50.90 -13.38
N VAL A 236 -54.67 49.98 -12.43
CA VAL A 236 -56.01 49.47 -12.12
C VAL A 236 -56.92 50.58 -11.62
N LYS A 237 -56.41 51.49 -10.80
CA LYS A 237 -57.16 52.66 -10.32
C LYS A 237 -57.56 53.58 -11.47
N ALA A 238 -56.63 53.88 -12.39
CA ALA A 238 -56.91 54.70 -13.57
C ALA A 238 -57.97 54.05 -14.48
N GLU A 239 -57.93 52.73 -14.65
CA GLU A 239 -58.96 52.00 -15.40
C GLU A 239 -60.34 52.12 -14.75
N TYR A 240 -60.44 51.88 -13.44
CA TYR A 240 -61.70 52.03 -12.71
C TYR A 240 -62.23 53.46 -12.71
N GLU A 241 -61.36 54.47 -12.58
CA GLU A 241 -61.75 55.88 -12.69
C GLU A 241 -62.31 56.20 -14.08
N GLY A 242 -61.70 55.66 -15.15
CA GLY A 242 -62.23 55.76 -16.51
C GLY A 242 -63.62 55.14 -16.66
N GLN A 243 -63.84 53.95 -16.09
CA GLN A 243 -65.14 53.27 -16.09
C GLN A 243 -66.18 54.08 -15.30
N ILE A 244 -65.84 54.57 -14.10
CA ILE A 244 -66.71 55.42 -13.27
C ILE A 244 -67.12 56.69 -14.03
N ASN A 245 -66.17 57.38 -14.67
CA ASN A 245 -66.46 58.59 -15.42
C ASN A 245 -67.42 58.32 -16.59
N THR A 246 -67.22 57.20 -17.29
CA THR A 246 -68.11 56.77 -18.39
C THR A 246 -69.52 56.48 -17.91
N LEU A 247 -69.66 55.72 -16.82
CA LEU A 247 -70.97 55.43 -16.20
C LEU A 247 -71.64 56.70 -15.68
N THR A 248 -70.87 57.61 -15.07
CA THR A 248 -71.38 58.89 -14.58
C THR A 248 -71.96 59.72 -15.73
N ALA A 249 -71.25 59.79 -16.87
CA ALA A 249 -71.74 60.49 -18.07
C ALA A 249 -73.03 59.85 -18.62
N GLN A 250 -73.12 58.52 -18.64
CA GLN A 250 -74.35 57.80 -19.04
C GLN A 250 -75.52 58.12 -18.09
N VAL A 251 -75.29 58.10 -16.78
CA VAL A 251 -76.31 58.46 -15.77
C VAL A 251 -76.76 59.90 -15.95
N SER A 252 -75.85 60.86 -16.16
CA SER A 252 -76.20 62.26 -16.44
C SER A 252 -77.05 62.38 -17.70
N SER A 253 -76.70 61.66 -18.77
CA SER A 253 -77.47 61.64 -20.01
C SER A 253 -78.88 61.06 -19.81
N LEU A 254 -79.01 59.92 -19.15
CA LEU A 254 -80.31 59.32 -18.81
C LEU A 254 -81.14 60.23 -17.91
N THR A 255 -80.51 60.91 -16.95
CA THR A 255 -81.18 61.88 -16.07
C THR A 255 -81.74 63.05 -16.87
N GLN A 256 -80.97 63.58 -17.82
CA GLN A 256 -81.45 64.62 -18.73
C GLN A 256 -82.63 64.13 -19.58
N GLN A 257 -82.54 62.93 -20.16
CA GLN A 257 -83.63 62.34 -20.94
C GLN A 257 -84.90 62.16 -20.10
N LEU A 258 -84.77 61.69 -18.85
CA LEU A 258 -85.90 61.59 -17.93
C LEU A 258 -86.50 62.96 -17.62
N ALA A 259 -85.69 63.99 -17.36
CA ALA A 259 -86.16 65.36 -17.13
C ALA A 259 -86.93 65.91 -18.35
N GLU A 260 -86.43 65.67 -19.56
CA GLU A 260 -87.11 66.04 -20.80
C GLU A 260 -88.46 65.30 -20.97
N MET A 261 -88.51 64.01 -20.63
CA MET A 261 -89.74 63.23 -20.65
C MET A 261 -90.75 63.74 -19.62
N THR A 262 -90.33 64.01 -18.38
CA THR A 262 -91.18 64.58 -17.33
C THR A 262 -91.75 65.92 -17.77
N ALA A 263 -90.93 66.81 -18.33
CA ALA A 263 -91.40 68.08 -18.87
C ALA A 263 -92.43 67.91 -20.00
N LYS A 264 -92.26 66.91 -20.88
CA LYS A 264 -93.26 66.56 -21.90
C LYS A 264 -94.56 66.05 -21.27
N TYR A 265 -94.49 65.20 -20.26
CA TYR A 265 -95.67 64.69 -19.54
C TYR A 265 -96.43 65.82 -18.83
N GLU A 266 -95.74 66.71 -18.12
CA GLU A 266 -96.33 67.88 -17.48
C GLU A 266 -97.02 68.79 -18.50
N ALA A 267 -96.41 69.01 -19.66
CA ALA A 267 -97.02 69.78 -20.74
C ALA A 267 -98.30 69.13 -21.29
N VAL A 268 -98.35 67.80 -21.36
CA VAL A 268 -99.57 67.06 -21.76
C VAL A 268 -100.64 67.14 -20.68
N LEU A 269 -100.30 66.94 -19.40
CA LEU A 269 -101.24 67.09 -18.28
C LEU A 269 -101.86 68.48 -18.25
N ALA A 270 -101.06 69.54 -18.37
CA ALA A 270 -101.54 70.91 -18.43
C ALA A 270 -102.51 71.15 -19.61
N ARG A 271 -102.27 70.50 -20.77
CA ARG A 271 -103.21 70.53 -21.92
C ARG A 271 -104.52 69.81 -21.62
N LEU A 272 -104.48 68.67 -20.93
CA LEU A 272 -105.69 67.91 -20.56
C LEU A 272 -106.53 68.69 -19.54
N GLU A 273 -105.93 69.26 -18.50
CA GLU A 273 -106.61 70.12 -17.52
C GLU A 273 -107.30 71.32 -18.20
N ALA A 274 -106.63 71.95 -19.16
CA ALA A 274 -107.19 73.06 -19.94
C ALA A 274 -108.39 72.66 -20.83
N ILE A 275 -108.52 71.37 -21.18
CA ILE A 275 -109.67 70.82 -21.91
C ILE A 275 -110.81 70.48 -20.94
N GLU A 276 -110.52 69.90 -19.78
CA GLU A 276 -111.53 69.55 -18.76
C GLU A 276 -112.18 70.79 -18.13
N GLY A 277 -111.44 71.88 -17.91
CA GLY A 277 -111.99 73.14 -17.41
C GLY A 277 -112.85 73.94 -18.42
N LYS A 278 -113.00 73.45 -19.65
CA LYS A 278 -113.85 74.05 -20.71
C LYS A 278 -115.18 73.33 -20.93
N LYS A 279 -115.47 72.28 -20.15
CA LYS A 279 -116.79 71.62 -20.07
C LYS A 279 -117.60 72.22 -18.93
#